data_AF-A0A820PJ24-F1
#
_entry.id   AF-A0A820PJ24-F1
#
_cell.length_a   1.000
_cell.length_b   1.000
_cell.length_c   1.000
_cell.angle_alpha   90.00
_cell.angle_beta   90.00
_cell.angle_gamma   90.00
#
_symmetry.space_group_name_H-M   'P 1'
#
loop_
_entity.id
_entity.type
_entity.pdbx_description
1 polymer ?
#
loop_
_entity_poly.entity_id
_entity_poly.type
_entity_poly.pdbx_seq_one_letter_code
_entity_poly.pdbx_strand_id
1 'polypeptide(L)'
;DVFVEVESIDRGGNFIGRLTTADGQSAALMLVQAGLAKVHDSAYNAQNYKQLLEAEEKCRKERIGVWTNYEEISTKENEEENEEENNPEDENVYESDIINFADSRFRHAVVSYVTSDLKVYLQYSEQGQKLEQLQTELREIFNRTKPTGGYIPKKGELLAACSTADNEWYRARVEKIEGNNRISVYYIDYGNREVITDLNRLAKLPPGFSQLSGQAHECELAYVRTPPDDDDRQEAKNALLDEIGNEECLRKVEYRQNNIDRISLYHINSKENIVKKLAEQGLIIIDQGRGVRQKRSTLLYDQLQQAQAIAKTARRGLWQYSDQIEDDATEFGFTGRK
;
A
#
# COMPACT_ATOMS: atom_id res chain seq x y z
N ASP A 1 -30.80 -27.67 -12.97
CA ASP A 1 -30.73 -26.22 -13.23
C ASP A 1 -29.71 -25.56 -12.32
N VAL A 2 -29.16 -24.44 -12.74
CA VAL A 2 -28.22 -23.62 -11.95
C VAL A 2 -28.62 -22.15 -12.07
N PHE A 3 -28.40 -21.40 -11.01
CA PHE A 3 -28.60 -19.96 -10.95
C PHE A 3 -27.24 -19.28 -10.96
N VAL A 4 -27.09 -18.28 -11.84
CA VAL A 4 -25.85 -17.51 -11.99
C VAL A 4 -26.12 -16.05 -11.65
N GLU A 5 -25.41 -15.54 -10.65
CA GLU A 5 -25.39 -14.12 -10.29
C GLU A 5 -24.09 -13.51 -10.83
N VAL A 6 -24.18 -12.57 -11.77
CA VAL A 6 -23.01 -11.93 -12.37
C VAL A 6 -22.63 -10.68 -11.58
N GLU A 7 -21.39 -10.63 -11.09
CA GLU A 7 -20.87 -9.49 -10.33
C GLU A 7 -20.02 -8.55 -11.19
N SER A 8 -19.22 -9.10 -12.11
CA SER A 8 -18.36 -8.30 -13.00
C SER A 8 -18.00 -9.06 -14.28
N ILE A 9 -17.28 -8.38 -15.18
CA ILE A 9 -16.76 -8.94 -16.42
C ILE A 9 -15.28 -8.61 -16.49
N ASP A 10 -14.44 -9.60 -16.77
CA ASP A 10 -13.01 -9.38 -16.93
C ASP A 10 -12.67 -8.72 -18.29
N ARG A 11 -11.39 -8.37 -18.50
CA ARG A 11 -10.93 -7.77 -19.77
C ARG A 11 -11.02 -8.73 -20.97
N GLY A 12 -11.18 -10.02 -20.73
CA GLY A 12 -11.38 -11.06 -21.73
C GLY A 12 -12.84 -11.32 -22.10
N GLY A 13 -13.80 -10.66 -21.42
CA GLY A 13 -15.22 -10.84 -21.65
C GLY A 13 -15.85 -11.99 -20.85
N ASN A 14 -15.13 -12.59 -19.89
CA ASN A 14 -15.68 -13.64 -19.03
C ASN A 14 -16.48 -13.03 -17.88
N PHE A 15 -17.66 -13.59 -17.62
CA PHE A 15 -18.49 -13.22 -16.47
C PHE A 15 -17.89 -13.79 -15.18
N ILE A 16 -17.66 -12.92 -14.20
CA ILE A 16 -17.24 -13.28 -12.85
C ILE A 16 -18.46 -13.12 -11.94
N GLY A 17 -18.75 -14.14 -11.15
CA GLY A 17 -19.94 -14.13 -10.31
C GLY A 17 -20.11 -15.42 -9.53
N ARG A 18 -21.31 -15.61 -8.98
CA ARG A 18 -21.67 -16.76 -8.15
C ARG A 18 -22.51 -17.73 -8.93
N LEU A 19 -22.28 -19.02 -8.67
CA LEU A 19 -23.06 -20.10 -9.24
C LEU A 19 -23.66 -20.93 -8.10
N THR A 20 -24.98 -21.07 -8.14
CA THR A 20 -25.76 -21.82 -7.16
C THR A 20 -26.52 -22.93 -7.88
N THR A 21 -26.51 -24.14 -7.34
CA THR A 21 -27.27 -25.27 -7.88
C THR A 21 -28.77 -25.12 -7.60
N ALA A 22 -29.61 -25.90 -8.28
CA ALA A 22 -31.08 -25.84 -8.09
C ALA A 22 -31.55 -26.13 -6.66
N ASP A 23 -30.76 -26.89 -5.88
CA ASP A 23 -30.97 -27.19 -4.46
C ASP A 23 -30.37 -26.14 -3.51
N GLY A 24 -29.87 -25.03 -4.05
CA GLY A 24 -29.39 -23.89 -3.25
C GLY A 24 -27.94 -23.98 -2.81
N GLN A 25 -27.16 -24.96 -3.29
CA GLN A 25 -25.76 -25.12 -2.89
C GLN A 25 -24.83 -24.23 -3.72
N SER A 26 -23.85 -23.61 -3.06
CA SER A 26 -22.84 -22.78 -3.73
C SER A 26 -21.78 -23.67 -4.39
N ALA A 27 -21.59 -23.53 -5.70
CA ALA A 27 -20.57 -24.29 -6.42
C ALA A 27 -19.15 -23.96 -5.93
N ALA A 28 -18.90 -22.70 -5.51
CA ALA A 28 -17.64 -22.30 -4.91
C ALA A 28 -17.39 -23.07 -3.60
N LEU A 29 -18.41 -23.23 -2.76
CA LEU A 29 -18.32 -23.98 -1.52
C LEU A 29 -18.03 -25.46 -1.78
N MET A 30 -18.72 -26.07 -2.75
CA MET A 30 -18.50 -27.46 -3.13
C MET A 30 -17.06 -27.72 -3.61
N LEU A 31 -16.50 -26.81 -4.42
CA LEU A 31 -15.13 -26.93 -4.92
C LEU A 31 -14.09 -26.81 -3.80
N VAL A 32 -14.29 -25.87 -2.87
CA VAL A 32 -13.40 -25.69 -1.73
C VAL A 32 -13.50 -26.89 -0.78
N GLN A 33 -14.70 -27.39 -0.48
CA GLN A 33 -14.92 -28.59 0.35
C GLN A 33 -14.32 -29.87 -0.25
N ALA A 34 -14.22 -29.95 -1.58
CA ALA A 34 -13.55 -31.05 -2.27
C ALA A 34 -12.02 -30.88 -2.35
N GLY A 35 -11.47 -29.78 -1.81
CA GLY A 35 -10.05 -29.43 -1.92
C GLY A 35 -9.60 -29.13 -3.35
N LEU A 36 -10.53 -28.79 -4.26
CA LEU A 36 -10.24 -28.52 -5.68
C LEU A 36 -9.98 -27.04 -5.96
N ALA A 37 -10.31 -26.16 -5.02
CA ALA A 37 -10.15 -24.71 -5.14
C ALA A 37 -9.69 -24.10 -3.82
N LYS A 38 -9.10 -22.91 -3.92
CA LYS A 38 -8.73 -22.06 -2.79
C LYS A 38 -9.69 -20.87 -2.71
N VAL A 39 -9.92 -20.38 -1.50
CA VAL A 39 -10.71 -19.18 -1.29
C VAL A 39 -9.90 -17.98 -1.75
N HIS A 40 -10.43 -17.23 -2.69
CA HIS A 40 -9.81 -16.01 -3.21
C HIS A 40 -10.32 -14.79 -2.45
N ASP A 41 -9.48 -13.76 -2.26
CA ASP A 41 -9.79 -12.59 -1.43
C ASP A 41 -11.05 -11.84 -1.87
N SER A 42 -11.39 -11.89 -3.16
CA SER A 42 -12.63 -11.30 -3.68
C SER A 42 -13.91 -11.90 -3.06
N ALA A 43 -13.82 -13.06 -2.40
CA ALA A 43 -14.95 -13.72 -1.74
C ALA A 43 -15.35 -13.09 -0.40
N TYR A 44 -14.64 -12.08 0.12
CA TYR A 44 -14.91 -11.48 1.44
C TYR A 44 -16.32 -10.89 1.61
N ASN A 45 -16.96 -10.47 0.51
CA ASN A 45 -18.34 -9.97 0.50
C ASN A 45 -19.38 -11.07 0.25
N ALA A 46 -18.96 -12.33 0.06
CA ALA A 46 -19.88 -13.44 -0.15
C ALA A 46 -20.61 -13.77 1.15
N GLN A 47 -21.93 -14.01 1.05
CA GLN A 47 -22.75 -14.36 2.22
C GLN A 47 -22.27 -15.63 2.92
N ASN A 48 -21.64 -16.55 2.17
CA ASN A 48 -21.09 -17.81 2.66
C ASN A 48 -19.56 -17.78 2.88
N TYR A 49 -18.95 -16.60 3.03
CA TYR A 49 -17.50 -16.47 3.20
C TYR A 49 -16.96 -17.28 4.40
N LYS A 50 -17.65 -17.28 5.55
CA LYS A 50 -17.28 -18.08 6.72
C LYS A 50 -17.22 -19.58 6.39
N GLN A 51 -18.23 -20.10 5.69
CA GLN A 51 -18.30 -21.51 5.30
C GLN A 51 -17.21 -21.88 4.29
N LEU A 52 -16.82 -20.96 3.41
CA LEU A 52 -15.71 -21.15 2.47
C LEU A 52 -14.37 -21.29 3.21
N LEU A 53 -14.11 -20.43 4.19
CA LEU A 53 -12.88 -20.49 4.99
C LEU A 53 -12.81 -21.77 5.84
N GLU A 54 -13.90 -22.15 6.51
CA GLU A 54 -13.99 -23.38 7.29
C GLU A 54 -13.73 -24.63 6.43
N ALA A 55 -14.31 -24.66 5.22
CA ALA A 55 -14.09 -25.73 4.26
C ALA A 55 -12.62 -25.80 3.80
N GLU A 56 -12.00 -24.66 3.53
CA GLU A 56 -10.59 -24.60 3.12
C GLU A 56 -9.65 -25.04 4.23
N GLU A 57 -9.89 -24.60 5.47
CA GLU A 57 -9.11 -24.99 6.64
C GLU A 57 -9.22 -26.50 6.89
N LYS A 58 -10.41 -27.08 6.75
CA LYS A 58 -10.61 -28.52 6.83
C LYS A 58 -9.78 -29.26 5.78
N CYS A 59 -9.84 -28.84 4.51
CA CYS A 59 -9.05 -29.46 3.45
C CYS A 59 -7.54 -29.29 3.67
N ARG A 60 -7.10 -28.18 4.30
CA ARG A 60 -5.70 -27.95 4.67
C ARG A 60 -5.24 -28.90 5.77
N LYS A 61 -6.03 -29.05 6.85
CA LYS A 61 -5.75 -29.98 7.96
C LYS A 61 -5.72 -31.44 7.48
N GLU A 62 -6.67 -31.81 6.64
CA GLU A 62 -6.80 -33.17 6.10
C GLU A 62 -5.92 -33.42 4.86
N ARG A 63 -5.15 -32.41 4.41
CA ARG A 63 -4.27 -32.45 3.23
C ARG A 63 -4.98 -32.94 1.95
N ILE A 64 -6.18 -32.45 1.72
CA ILE A 64 -7.04 -32.86 0.61
C ILE A 64 -6.76 -32.00 -0.64
N GLY A 65 -6.64 -32.66 -1.81
CA GLY A 65 -6.58 -32.00 -3.11
C GLY A 65 -5.38 -31.07 -3.29
N VAL A 66 -5.62 -29.77 -3.48
CA VAL A 66 -4.58 -28.74 -3.65
C VAL A 66 -3.69 -28.54 -2.42
N TRP A 67 -4.01 -29.20 -1.30
CA TRP A 67 -3.28 -29.13 -0.01
C TRP A 67 -2.41 -30.36 0.30
N THR A 68 -2.27 -31.30 -0.63
CA THR A 68 -1.52 -32.56 -0.42
C THR A 68 -0.04 -32.37 -0.06
N ASN A 69 0.59 -31.28 -0.52
CA ASN A 69 2.00 -30.94 -0.28
C ASN A 69 2.17 -29.70 0.63
N TYR A 70 1.20 -29.43 1.50
CA TYR A 70 1.26 -28.29 2.42
C TYR A 70 2.17 -28.58 3.62
N GLU A 71 3.21 -27.77 3.82
CA GLU A 71 4.12 -27.85 4.97
C GLU A 71 3.80 -26.74 5.99
N GLU A 72 3.39 -27.14 7.19
CA GLU A 72 3.18 -26.22 8.32
C GLU A 72 4.54 -25.89 8.97
N ILE A 73 4.88 -24.60 9.00
CA ILE A 73 6.04 -24.12 9.76
C ILE A 73 5.54 -23.81 11.18
N SER A 74 5.87 -24.67 12.15
CA SER A 74 5.56 -24.46 13.56
C SER A 74 6.68 -23.66 14.25
N THR A 75 6.36 -22.49 14.81
CA THR A 75 7.16 -21.90 15.88
C THR A 75 6.42 -22.10 17.19
N LYS A 76 6.96 -22.97 18.04
CA LYS A 76 6.53 -23.17 19.43
C LYS A 76 7.01 -21.98 20.25
N GLU A 77 6.12 -21.33 21.00
CA GLU A 77 6.47 -20.65 22.25
C GLU A 77 5.22 -20.37 23.11
N ASN A 78 5.20 -21.07 24.26
CA ASN A 78 4.64 -20.72 25.57
C ASN A 78 3.16 -20.33 25.70
N GLU A 79 2.33 -21.37 25.92
CA GLU A 79 1.04 -21.28 26.60
C GLU A 79 1.28 -21.23 28.12
N GLU A 80 0.99 -20.10 28.76
CA GLU A 80 0.59 -20.09 30.17
C GLU A 80 -0.92 -19.86 30.23
N GLU A 81 -1.62 -20.88 30.71
CA GLU A 81 -3.06 -20.95 30.90
C GLU A 81 -3.53 -19.88 31.91
N ASN A 82 -4.50 -19.07 31.51
CA ASN A 82 -5.45 -18.48 32.45
C ASN A 82 -6.86 -18.79 31.93
N GLU A 83 -7.50 -19.76 32.58
CA GLU A 83 -8.91 -20.07 32.44
C GLU A 83 -9.74 -18.93 33.08
N GLU A 84 -10.42 -18.12 32.27
CA GLU A 84 -11.57 -17.34 32.72
C GLU A 84 -12.82 -17.74 31.92
N GLU A 85 -13.92 -17.88 32.66
CA GLU A 85 -15.15 -18.57 32.29
C GLU A 85 -15.85 -18.00 31.04
N ASN A 86 -16.20 -18.90 30.13
CA ASN A 86 -16.96 -18.63 28.90
C ASN A 86 -18.42 -18.21 29.19
N ASN A 87 -18.82 -17.05 28.68
CA ASN A 87 -20.23 -16.67 28.49
C ASN A 87 -20.53 -16.67 26.96
N PRO A 88 -21.49 -17.46 26.44
CA PRO A 88 -21.52 -17.85 25.03
C PRO A 88 -22.24 -16.88 24.06
N GLU A 89 -22.20 -15.55 24.27
CA GLU A 89 -22.92 -14.59 23.41
C GLU A 89 -22.05 -13.55 22.66
N ASP A 90 -20.72 -13.64 22.70
CA ASP A 90 -19.83 -12.81 21.87
C ASP A 90 -18.93 -13.69 20.97
N GLU A 91 -19.43 -14.14 19.81
CA GLU A 91 -18.54 -14.62 18.74
C GLU A 91 -17.86 -13.41 18.04
N ASN A 92 -16.96 -12.76 18.77
CA ASN A 92 -15.90 -11.95 18.19
C ASN A 92 -15.01 -12.88 17.36
N VAL A 93 -15.10 -12.80 16.03
CA VAL A 93 -14.07 -13.36 15.15
C VAL A 93 -12.83 -12.49 15.32
N TYR A 94 -11.99 -12.83 16.30
CA TYR A 94 -10.61 -12.37 16.35
C TYR A 94 -9.93 -12.87 15.08
N GLU A 95 -9.65 -11.97 14.14
CA GLU A 95 -8.66 -12.21 13.09
C GLU A 95 -7.37 -12.53 13.86
N SER A 96 -6.89 -13.77 13.77
CA SER A 96 -5.79 -14.27 14.59
C SER A 96 -4.65 -13.25 14.70
N ASP A 97 -4.12 -13.05 15.91
CA ASP A 97 -3.02 -12.09 16.17
C ASP A 97 -1.73 -12.39 15.37
N ILE A 98 -1.69 -13.52 14.67
CA ILE A 98 -0.60 -13.95 13.82
C ILE A 98 -0.76 -13.32 12.42
N ILE A 99 0.13 -12.39 12.09
CA ILE A 99 0.24 -11.85 10.73
C ILE A 99 0.72 -12.96 9.79
N ASN A 100 -0.14 -13.42 8.89
CA ASN A 100 0.24 -14.33 7.82
C ASN A 100 0.93 -13.57 6.69
N PHE A 101 2.26 -13.53 6.68
CA PHE A 101 3.04 -12.88 5.62
C PHE A 101 2.96 -13.57 4.25
N ALA A 102 2.34 -14.75 4.16
CA ALA A 102 2.02 -15.40 2.89
C ALA A 102 0.67 -14.95 2.30
N ASP A 103 -0.07 -14.08 3.00
CA ASP A 103 -1.30 -13.46 2.51
C ASP A 103 -1.03 -12.64 1.24
N SER A 104 -1.91 -12.76 0.24
CA SER A 104 -1.77 -12.12 -1.07
C SER A 104 -1.80 -10.59 -1.03
N ARG A 105 -2.29 -10.00 0.09
CA ARG A 105 -2.22 -8.57 0.40
C ARG A 105 -0.79 -8.10 0.60
N PHE A 106 0.14 -8.99 0.97
CA PHE A 106 1.56 -8.69 1.03
C PHE A 106 2.18 -8.75 -0.36
N ARG A 107 2.86 -7.67 -0.73
CA ARG A 107 3.65 -7.61 -1.96
C ARG A 107 4.99 -6.99 -1.70
N HIS A 108 6.00 -7.53 -2.37
CA HIS A 108 7.33 -6.93 -2.42
C HIS A 108 7.28 -5.63 -3.22
N ALA A 109 7.88 -4.59 -2.66
CA ALA A 109 7.93 -3.27 -3.27
C ALA A 109 9.19 -2.50 -2.85
N VAL A 110 9.62 -1.59 -3.71
CA VAL A 110 10.64 -0.57 -3.40
C VAL A 110 9.94 0.78 -3.24
N VAL A 111 10.28 1.52 -2.19
CA VAL A 111 9.81 2.90 -2.02
C VAL A 111 10.64 3.82 -2.91
N SER A 112 10.06 4.27 -4.01
CA SER A 112 10.77 5.08 -5.02
C SER A 112 10.78 6.56 -4.71
N TYR A 113 9.78 7.04 -3.96
CA TYR A 113 9.71 8.45 -3.55
C TYR A 113 8.80 8.63 -2.34
N VAL A 114 9.16 9.60 -1.49
CA VAL A 114 8.34 10.05 -0.35
C VAL A 114 8.16 11.56 -0.44
N THR A 115 6.91 12.01 -0.39
CA THR A 115 6.58 13.44 -0.39
C THR A 115 6.77 14.07 0.99
N SER A 116 6.73 15.40 1.07
CA SER A 116 6.79 16.11 2.36
C SER A 116 5.56 15.84 3.24
N ASP A 117 4.43 15.43 2.68
CA ASP A 117 3.22 15.04 3.42
C ASP A 117 3.16 13.54 3.76
N LEU A 118 4.29 12.82 3.66
CA LEU A 118 4.44 11.38 3.95
C LEU A 118 3.63 10.44 3.05
N LYS A 119 3.23 10.89 1.87
CA LYS A 119 2.76 9.98 0.82
C LYS A 119 3.93 9.22 0.26
N VAL A 120 3.71 7.94 0.00
CA VAL A 120 4.75 7.02 -0.48
C VAL A 120 4.41 6.56 -1.88
N TYR A 121 5.41 6.53 -2.76
CA TYR A 121 5.29 5.97 -4.10
C TYR A 121 6.08 4.67 -4.14
N LEU A 122 5.41 3.63 -4.62
CA LEU A 122 5.93 2.26 -4.64
C LEU A 122 6.15 1.78 -6.08
N GLN A 123 7.24 1.06 -6.29
CA GLN A 123 7.46 0.19 -7.45
C GLN A 123 7.30 -1.26 -7.00
N TYR A 124 6.38 -2.01 -7.62
CA TYR A 124 6.22 -3.43 -7.30
C TYR A 124 7.31 -4.27 -7.96
N SER A 125 7.93 -5.14 -7.18
CA SER A 125 9.09 -5.92 -7.60
C SER A 125 8.80 -6.87 -8.76
N GLU A 126 7.55 -7.34 -8.88
CA GLU A 126 7.05 -8.14 -10.00
C GLU A 126 7.25 -7.46 -11.38
N GLN A 127 7.31 -6.13 -11.42
CA GLN A 127 7.54 -5.36 -12.64
C GLN A 127 8.97 -4.80 -12.75
N GLY A 128 9.82 -5.02 -11.74
CA GLY A 128 11.16 -4.43 -11.64
C GLY A 128 12.03 -4.71 -12.86
N GLN A 129 12.11 -5.98 -13.30
CA GLN A 129 12.90 -6.36 -14.48
C GLN A 129 12.42 -5.67 -15.77
N LYS A 130 11.10 -5.50 -15.94
CA LYS A 130 10.55 -4.82 -17.11
C LYS A 130 10.87 -3.34 -17.09
N LEU A 131 10.82 -2.71 -15.91
CA LEU A 131 11.18 -1.31 -15.75
C LEU A 131 12.67 -1.09 -16.02
N GLU A 132 13.54 -1.94 -15.47
CA GLU A 132 14.99 -1.89 -15.67
C GLU A 132 15.37 -2.04 -17.15
N GLN A 133 14.78 -3.03 -17.83
CA GLN A 133 14.98 -3.21 -19.27
C GLN A 133 14.52 -1.96 -20.05
N LEU A 134 13.32 -1.47 -19.76
CA LEU A 134 12.79 -0.27 -20.40
C LEU A 134 13.70 0.95 -20.18
N GLN A 135 14.19 1.16 -18.96
CA GLN A 135 15.07 2.30 -18.65
C GLN A 135 16.41 2.19 -19.37
N THR A 136 16.99 1.00 -19.41
CA THR A 136 18.24 0.73 -20.13
C THR A 136 18.10 1.06 -21.61
N GLU A 137 17.07 0.52 -22.27
CA GLU A 137 16.80 0.79 -23.68
C GLU A 137 16.51 2.27 -23.96
N LEU A 138 15.75 2.94 -23.07
CA LEU A 138 15.42 4.37 -23.21
C LEU A 138 16.68 5.24 -23.17
N ARG A 139 17.55 4.99 -22.18
CA ARG A 139 18.81 5.72 -22.00
C ARG A 139 19.77 5.48 -23.16
N GLU A 140 19.88 4.24 -23.64
CA GLU A 140 20.69 3.92 -24.82
C GLU A 140 20.26 4.69 -26.06
N ILE A 141 18.95 4.80 -26.31
CA ILE A 141 18.41 5.57 -27.42
C ILE A 141 18.84 7.03 -27.31
N PHE A 142 18.61 7.67 -26.16
CA PHE A 142 18.90 9.10 -26.01
C PHE A 142 20.39 9.42 -25.95
N ASN A 143 21.22 8.51 -25.44
CA ASN A 143 22.67 8.63 -25.49
C ASN A 143 23.21 8.60 -26.93
N ARG A 144 22.54 7.86 -27.83
CA ARG A 144 22.88 7.82 -29.26
C ARG A 144 22.31 9.00 -30.04
N THR A 145 21.04 9.34 -29.84
CA THR A 145 20.35 10.34 -30.67
C THR A 145 20.66 11.77 -30.26
N LYS A 146 20.95 12.01 -28.97
CA LYS A 146 21.19 13.35 -28.37
C LYS A 146 20.17 14.39 -28.87
N PRO A 147 18.93 14.37 -28.35
CA PRO A 147 17.86 15.26 -28.80
C PRO A 147 18.34 16.70 -28.92
N THR A 148 18.14 17.28 -30.09
CA THR A 148 18.39 18.71 -30.32
C THR A 148 17.07 19.45 -30.16
N GLY A 149 17.13 20.67 -29.62
CA GLY A 149 15.96 21.44 -29.20
C GLY A 149 14.88 21.64 -30.27
N GLY A 150 13.74 22.21 -29.85
CA GLY A 150 12.58 22.45 -30.72
C GLY A 150 11.41 21.48 -30.50
N TYR A 151 11.54 20.53 -29.56
CA TYR A 151 10.39 19.79 -29.04
C TYR A 151 9.50 20.71 -28.19
N ILE A 152 8.21 20.73 -28.49
CA ILE A 152 7.20 21.54 -27.79
C ILE A 152 6.26 20.60 -27.04
N PRO A 153 6.40 20.46 -25.71
CA PRO A 153 5.57 19.56 -24.90
C PRO A 153 4.13 20.07 -24.78
N LYS A 154 3.17 19.16 -24.63
CA LYS A 154 1.76 19.49 -24.35
C LYS A 154 1.33 19.01 -22.97
N LYS A 155 0.43 19.75 -22.32
CA LYS A 155 -0.17 19.32 -21.05
C LYS A 155 -0.79 17.93 -21.19
N GLY A 156 -0.49 17.02 -20.26
CA GLY A 156 -0.95 15.63 -20.23
C GLY A 156 -0.15 14.66 -21.11
N GLU A 157 0.76 15.16 -21.95
CA GLU A 157 1.58 14.34 -22.84
C GLU A 157 2.55 13.45 -22.05
N LEU A 158 2.66 12.20 -22.48
CA LEU A 158 3.71 11.28 -22.04
C LEU A 158 4.94 11.48 -22.92
N LEU A 159 6.07 11.84 -22.30
CA LEU A 159 7.31 12.21 -22.94
C LEU A 159 8.51 11.54 -22.26
N ALA A 160 9.71 11.76 -22.81
CA ALA A 160 10.96 11.48 -22.13
C ALA A 160 11.52 12.77 -21.54
N ALA A 161 11.89 12.74 -20.26
CA ALA A 161 12.52 13.84 -19.56
C ALA A 161 13.88 13.39 -19.01
N CYS A 162 14.93 14.14 -19.31
CA CYS A 162 16.19 14.05 -18.60
C CYS A 162 15.95 14.60 -17.19
N SER A 163 16.49 14.00 -16.12
CA SER A 163 16.31 14.44 -14.72
C SER A 163 17.49 15.30 -14.29
N THR A 164 17.26 16.47 -13.66
CA THR A 164 18.38 17.35 -13.25
C THR A 164 19.24 16.77 -12.13
N ALA A 165 18.73 15.76 -11.41
CA ALA A 165 19.44 15.14 -10.30
C ALA A 165 20.63 14.28 -10.76
N ASP A 166 20.50 13.60 -11.90
CA ASP A 166 21.46 12.57 -12.37
C ASP A 166 21.81 12.68 -13.86
N ASN A 167 21.14 13.56 -14.61
CA ASN A 167 21.27 13.70 -16.07
C ASN A 167 20.89 12.43 -16.86
N GLU A 168 20.02 11.59 -16.31
CA GLU A 168 19.51 10.41 -16.99
C GLU A 168 18.09 10.62 -17.54
N TRP A 169 17.73 9.87 -18.59
CA TRP A 169 16.42 9.95 -19.23
C TRP A 169 15.40 9.00 -18.63
N TYR A 170 14.20 9.52 -18.39
CA TYR A 170 13.09 8.83 -17.77
C TYR A 170 11.78 9.09 -18.51
N ARG A 171 10.78 8.22 -18.29
CA ARG A 171 9.41 8.49 -18.74
C ARG A 171 8.75 9.48 -17.79
N ALA A 172 8.16 10.52 -18.35
CA ALA A 172 7.46 11.53 -17.56
C ALA A 172 6.18 12.01 -18.24
N ARG A 173 5.25 12.51 -17.44
CA ARG A 173 4.01 13.13 -17.92
C ARG A 173 4.05 14.62 -17.63
N VAL A 174 3.67 15.44 -18.59
CA VAL A 174 3.52 16.89 -18.37
C VAL A 174 2.27 17.14 -17.54
N GLU A 175 2.44 17.65 -16.31
CA GLU A 175 1.31 18.04 -15.46
C GLU A 175 0.90 19.49 -15.73
N LYS A 176 1.89 20.38 -15.92
CA LYS A 176 1.67 21.81 -16.07
C LYS A 176 2.71 22.44 -17.00
N ILE A 177 2.23 23.37 -17.83
CA ILE A 177 3.08 24.29 -18.61
C ILE A 177 2.89 25.65 -17.96
N GLU A 178 3.93 26.16 -17.31
CA GLU A 178 3.94 27.46 -16.66
C GLU A 178 4.49 28.53 -17.61
N GLY A 179 4.34 29.80 -17.26
CA GLY A 179 4.99 30.90 -18.00
C GLY A 179 6.52 30.74 -18.02
N ASN A 180 7.17 31.34 -19.02
CA ASN A 180 8.63 31.34 -19.17
C ASN A 180 9.26 29.95 -19.40
N ASN A 181 8.62 29.08 -20.19
CA ASN A 181 9.14 27.75 -20.57
C ASN A 181 9.44 26.82 -19.37
N ARG A 182 8.75 27.01 -18.25
CA ARG A 182 8.83 26.13 -17.10
C ARG A 182 7.81 25.01 -17.22
N ILE A 183 8.29 23.77 -17.28
CA ILE A 183 7.45 22.60 -17.50
C ILE A 183 7.48 21.72 -16.25
N SER A 184 6.35 21.60 -15.57
CA SER A 184 6.21 20.66 -14.45
C SER A 184 5.92 19.27 -14.99
N VAL A 185 6.81 18.33 -14.69
CA VAL A 185 6.70 16.93 -15.08
C VAL A 185 6.54 16.03 -13.85
N TYR A 186 5.82 14.93 -14.03
CA TYR A 186 5.70 13.84 -13.07
C TYR A 186 6.37 12.59 -13.66
N TYR A 187 7.38 12.06 -12.98
CA TYR A 187 8.09 10.86 -13.40
C TYR A 187 7.21 9.65 -13.09
N ILE A 188 6.55 9.11 -14.11
CA ILE A 188 5.47 8.12 -13.96
C ILE A 188 5.94 6.78 -13.37
N ASP A 189 7.25 6.55 -13.36
CA ASP A 189 7.86 5.34 -12.83
C ASP A 189 8.42 5.53 -11.41
N TYR A 190 8.59 6.76 -10.92
CA TYR A 190 9.23 7.04 -9.63
C TYR A 190 8.35 7.84 -8.65
N GLY A 191 7.42 8.65 -9.16
CA GLY A 191 6.48 9.41 -8.32
C GLY A 191 6.92 10.83 -7.98
N ASN A 192 8.21 11.16 -8.16
CA ASN A 192 8.71 12.51 -7.96
C ASN A 192 8.29 13.45 -9.10
N ARG A 193 8.32 14.75 -8.79
CA ARG A 193 8.02 15.84 -9.72
C ARG A 193 9.22 16.75 -9.87
N GLU A 194 9.35 17.34 -11.04
CA GLU A 194 10.41 18.29 -11.34
C GLU A 194 9.87 19.43 -12.20
N VAL A 195 10.43 20.63 -12.01
CA VAL A 195 10.19 21.78 -12.90
C VAL A 195 11.40 21.92 -13.82
N ILE A 196 11.22 21.57 -15.09
CA ILE A 196 12.27 21.65 -16.11
C ILE A 196 12.20 23.02 -16.79
N THR A 197 13.32 23.74 -16.79
CA THR A 197 13.48 25.06 -17.42
C THR A 197 14.28 25.02 -18.72
N ASP A 198 15.15 24.03 -18.89
CA ASP A 198 15.86 23.76 -20.14
C ASP A 198 15.08 22.75 -20.99
N LEU A 199 14.46 23.24 -22.07
CA LEU A 199 13.64 22.40 -22.96
C LEU A 199 14.45 21.34 -23.71
N ASN A 200 15.78 21.40 -23.76
CA ASN A 200 16.61 20.33 -24.32
C ASN A 200 16.59 19.05 -23.46
N ARG A 201 16.10 19.16 -22.21
CA ARG A 201 15.91 18.05 -21.28
C ARG A 201 14.57 17.35 -21.51
N LEU A 202 13.81 17.74 -22.53
CA LEU A 202 12.54 17.15 -22.92
C LEU A 202 12.62 16.63 -24.34
N ALA A 203 12.10 15.43 -24.57
CA ALA A 203 12.03 14.83 -25.88
C ALA A 203 10.75 13.99 -26.03
N LYS A 204 10.33 13.80 -27.28
CA LYS A 204 9.24 12.88 -27.58
C LYS A 204 9.62 11.47 -27.14
N LEU A 205 8.68 10.77 -26.50
CA LEU A 205 8.88 9.38 -26.12
C LEU A 205 9.01 8.50 -27.38
N PRO A 206 10.04 7.63 -27.49
CA PRO A 206 10.17 6.72 -28.62
C PRO A 206 8.99 5.73 -28.69
N PRO A 207 8.63 5.24 -29.90
CA PRO A 207 7.58 4.22 -30.05
C PRO A 207 7.86 2.97 -29.20
N GLY A 208 6.82 2.38 -28.60
CA GLY A 208 6.92 1.18 -27.75
C GLY A 208 7.07 1.46 -26.25
N PHE A 209 7.68 2.58 -25.87
CA PHE A 209 7.93 2.92 -24.46
C PHE A 209 6.67 3.37 -23.68
N SER A 210 5.53 3.50 -24.35
CA SER A 210 4.23 3.78 -23.73
C SER A 210 3.43 2.51 -23.36
N GLN A 211 3.91 1.32 -23.72
CA GLN A 211 3.18 0.06 -23.50
C GLN A 211 3.17 -0.39 -22.04
N LEU A 212 4.29 -0.21 -21.33
CA LEU A 212 4.36 -0.46 -19.89
C LEU A 212 3.60 0.65 -19.16
N SER A 213 2.71 0.33 -18.21
CA SER A 213 2.07 1.36 -17.38
C SER A 213 3.11 2.12 -16.57
N GLY A 214 2.75 3.29 -16.01
CA GLY A 214 3.58 3.92 -14.99
C GLY A 214 3.81 2.97 -13.82
N GLN A 215 5.04 2.92 -13.32
CA GLN A 215 5.43 1.99 -12.25
C GLN A 215 5.39 2.60 -10.86
N ALA A 216 5.15 3.91 -10.72
CA ALA A 216 4.95 4.55 -9.43
C ALA A 216 3.48 4.46 -8.99
N HIS A 217 3.26 3.79 -7.87
CA HIS A 217 1.96 3.66 -7.24
C HIS A 217 1.89 4.55 -5.99
N GLU A 218 1.09 5.62 -6.04
CA GLU A 218 0.82 6.48 -4.88
C GLU A 218 0.03 5.72 -3.82
N CYS A 219 0.51 5.77 -2.59
CA CYS A 219 -0.08 5.16 -1.41
C CYS A 219 0.05 6.10 -0.20
N GLU A 220 -0.78 5.88 0.81
CA GLU A 220 -0.69 6.56 2.11
C GLU A 220 -0.41 5.54 3.21
N LEU A 221 0.32 5.94 4.26
CA LEU A 221 0.52 5.08 5.41
C LEU A 221 -0.79 4.93 6.20
N ALA A 222 -1.14 3.69 6.55
CA ALA A 222 -2.38 3.40 7.27
C ALA A 222 -2.37 4.02 8.65
N TYR A 223 -3.45 4.73 8.98
CA TYR A 223 -3.67 5.39 10.28
C TYR A 223 -2.63 6.46 10.64
N VAL A 224 -1.91 6.99 9.65
CA VAL A 224 -0.94 8.06 9.89
C VAL A 224 -1.55 9.40 9.49
N ARG A 225 -1.44 10.37 10.39
CA ARG A 225 -1.62 11.79 10.10
C ARG A 225 -0.25 12.45 10.01
N THR A 226 -0.09 13.28 9.00
CA THR A 226 1.11 14.05 8.76
C THR A 226 1.35 15.03 9.92
N PRO A 227 2.60 15.15 10.43
CA PRO A 227 2.96 16.20 11.39
C PRO A 227 2.58 17.60 10.88
N PRO A 228 2.13 18.52 11.76
CA PRO A 228 1.68 19.84 11.36
C PRO A 228 2.84 20.77 10.97
N ASP A 229 4.00 20.64 11.62
CA ASP A 229 5.17 21.48 11.38
C ASP A 229 6.04 20.93 10.23
N ASP A 230 6.68 21.83 9.49
CA ASP A 230 7.48 21.50 8.32
C ASP A 230 8.77 20.72 8.68
N ASP A 231 9.42 21.08 9.78
CA ASP A 231 10.65 20.44 10.25
C ASP A 231 10.32 19.03 10.76
N ASP A 232 9.23 18.88 11.53
CA ASP A 232 8.74 17.58 11.99
C ASP A 232 8.40 16.65 10.82
N ARG A 233 7.75 17.18 9.77
CA ARG A 233 7.47 16.40 8.55
C ARG A 233 8.75 15.95 7.85
N GLN A 234 9.74 16.82 7.79
CA GLN A 234 11.01 16.51 7.16
C GLN A 234 11.78 15.46 7.97
N GLU A 235 11.75 15.55 9.30
CA GLU A 235 12.34 14.54 10.20
C GLU A 235 11.64 13.18 10.04
N ALA A 236 10.30 13.15 10.07
CA ALA A 236 9.52 11.94 9.86
C ALA A 236 9.80 11.29 8.50
N LYS A 237 9.92 12.11 7.44
CA LYS A 237 10.28 11.64 6.10
C LYS A 237 11.68 11.02 6.08
N ASN A 238 12.66 11.69 6.67
CA ASN A 238 14.04 11.19 6.70
C ASN A 238 14.12 9.88 7.47
N ALA A 239 13.47 9.80 8.64
CA ALA A 239 13.42 8.58 9.43
C ALA A 239 12.71 7.43 8.70
N LEU A 240 11.64 7.71 7.95
CA LEU A 240 10.99 6.71 7.11
C LEU A 240 11.95 6.18 6.03
N LEU A 241 12.68 7.07 5.35
CA LEU A 241 13.68 6.69 4.35
C LEU A 241 14.86 5.92 4.96
N ASP A 242 15.33 6.32 6.14
CA ASP A 242 16.42 5.66 6.86
C ASP A 242 16.00 4.27 7.35
N GLU A 243 14.76 4.13 7.84
CA GLU A 243 14.22 2.85 8.31
C GLU A 243 13.96 1.89 7.14
N ILE A 244 13.49 2.36 5.98
CA ILE A 244 13.34 1.51 4.79
C ILE A 244 14.72 1.18 4.17
N GLY A 245 15.63 2.16 4.20
CA GLY A 245 16.88 2.10 3.44
C GLY A 245 16.66 2.13 1.93
N ASN A 246 17.70 1.78 1.17
CA ASN A 246 17.60 1.56 -0.29
C ASN A 246 17.27 0.09 -0.58
N GLU A 247 16.43 -0.53 0.24
CA GLU A 247 16.11 -1.95 0.17
C GLU A 247 14.63 -2.18 -0.21
N GLU A 248 14.34 -3.43 -0.55
CA GLU A 248 12.98 -3.88 -0.80
C GLU A 248 12.25 -4.06 0.53
N CYS A 249 10.96 -3.74 0.56
CA CYS A 249 10.08 -3.90 1.71
C CYS A 249 8.85 -4.73 1.35
N LEU A 250 8.15 -5.22 2.38
CA LEU A 250 6.83 -5.81 2.24
C LEU A 250 5.77 -4.74 2.47
N ARG A 251 4.92 -4.53 1.48
CA ARG A 251 3.74 -3.69 1.59
C ARG A 251 2.51 -4.56 1.81
N LYS A 252 1.63 -4.18 2.75
CA LYS A 252 0.28 -4.74 2.93
C LYS A 252 -0.79 -3.70 2.66
N VAL A 253 -1.86 -4.08 1.95
CA VAL A 253 -3.09 -3.26 1.86
C VAL A 253 -3.89 -3.45 3.15
N GLU A 254 -4.12 -2.37 3.90
CA GLU A 254 -4.99 -2.42 5.08
C GLU A 254 -6.41 -2.01 4.71
N TYR A 255 -6.56 -0.89 4.02
CA TYR A 255 -7.84 -0.41 3.51
C TYR A 255 -7.64 0.56 2.35
N ARG A 256 -8.73 0.90 1.67
CA ARG A 256 -8.75 1.89 0.59
C ARG A 256 -9.67 3.04 0.97
N GLN A 257 -9.18 4.26 0.81
CA GLN A 257 -9.94 5.49 1.08
C GLN A 257 -9.70 6.48 -0.07
N ASN A 258 -10.78 7.07 -0.61
CA ASN A 258 -10.70 8.03 -1.72
C ASN A 258 -9.91 7.51 -2.94
N ASN A 259 -10.02 6.22 -3.26
CA ASN A 259 -9.25 5.51 -4.29
C ASN A 259 -7.73 5.45 -4.06
N ILE A 260 -7.26 5.79 -2.87
CA ILE A 260 -5.86 5.65 -2.46
C ILE A 260 -5.76 4.45 -1.51
N ASP A 261 -4.77 3.61 -1.77
CA ASP A 261 -4.44 2.49 -0.91
C ASP A 261 -3.75 3.01 0.36
N ARG A 262 -4.29 2.62 1.53
CA ARG A 262 -3.68 2.87 2.83
C ARG A 262 -2.97 1.61 3.30
N ILE A 263 -1.68 1.75 3.63
CA ILE A 263 -0.76 0.62 3.63
C ILE A 263 0.03 0.50 4.93
N SER A 264 0.43 -0.72 5.26
CA SER A 264 1.51 -0.99 6.19
C SER A 264 2.77 -1.36 5.41
N LEU A 265 3.92 -0.94 5.91
CA LEU A 265 5.23 -1.30 5.39
C LEU A 265 5.96 -2.15 6.43
N TYR A 266 6.62 -3.21 5.98
CA TYR A 266 7.36 -4.13 6.82
C TYR A 266 8.73 -4.42 6.25
N HIS A 267 9.69 -4.60 7.15
CA HIS A 267 10.99 -5.17 6.82
C HIS A 267 10.84 -6.59 6.27
N ILE A 268 11.56 -6.94 5.19
CA ILE A 268 11.48 -8.29 4.62
C ILE A 268 12.00 -9.34 5.61
N ASN A 269 13.11 -9.05 6.29
CA ASN A 269 13.78 -10.04 7.13
C ASN A 269 13.20 -10.08 8.55
N SER A 270 13.18 -8.94 9.25
CA SER A 270 12.68 -8.89 10.63
C SER A 270 11.16 -8.95 10.73
N LYS A 271 10.44 -8.72 9.63
CA LYS A 271 8.97 -8.63 9.59
C LYS A 271 8.41 -7.54 10.51
N GLU A 272 9.25 -6.62 10.95
CA GLU A 272 8.83 -5.51 11.80
C GLU A 272 8.06 -4.47 10.99
N ASN A 273 6.99 -3.94 11.57
CA ASN A 273 6.20 -2.87 10.98
C ASN A 273 6.94 -1.53 11.12
N ILE A 274 7.28 -0.93 9.98
CA ILE A 274 8.04 0.33 9.88
C ILE A 274 7.23 1.50 10.46
N VAL A 275 5.92 1.55 10.21
CA VAL A 275 5.04 2.59 10.75
C VAL A 275 4.97 2.52 12.28
N LYS A 276 4.92 1.31 12.84
CA LYS A 276 4.96 1.11 14.29
C LYS A 276 6.24 1.66 14.91
N LYS A 277 7.41 1.40 14.30
CA LYS A 277 8.70 1.93 14.78
C LYS A 277 8.74 3.46 14.79
N LEU A 278 8.28 4.10 13.71
CA LEU A 278 8.21 5.56 13.65
C LEU A 278 7.25 6.14 14.71
N ALA A 279 6.14 5.46 14.99
CA ALA A 279 5.22 5.84 16.05
C ALA A 279 5.85 5.72 17.45
N GLU A 280 6.62 4.66 17.73
CA GLU A 280 7.35 4.47 18.99
C GLU A 280 8.47 5.50 19.22
N GLN A 281 9.01 6.05 18.13
CA GLN A 281 9.97 7.15 18.15
C GLN A 281 9.29 8.52 18.28
N GLY A 282 7.97 8.59 18.16
CA GLY A 282 7.20 9.83 18.26
C GLY A 282 7.37 10.75 17.05
N LEU A 283 7.69 10.20 15.88
CA LEU A 283 7.93 10.97 14.66
C LEU A 283 6.68 11.16 13.79
N ILE A 284 5.63 10.37 14.05
CA ILE A 284 4.37 10.40 13.32
C ILE A 284 3.19 10.38 14.28
N ILE A 285 2.04 10.82 13.77
CA ILE A 285 0.79 10.89 14.54
C ILE A 285 -0.10 9.75 14.07
N ILE A 286 -0.59 8.95 15.00
CA ILE A 286 -1.55 7.87 14.73
C ILE A 286 -2.97 8.39 14.92
N ASP A 287 -3.73 8.39 13.82
CA ASP A 287 -5.10 8.86 13.74
C ASP A 287 -5.94 7.97 12.82
N GLN A 288 -7.12 7.57 13.29
CA GLN A 288 -8.10 6.78 12.54
C GLN A 288 -8.79 7.59 11.43
N GLY A 289 -8.78 8.93 11.52
CA GLY A 289 -9.44 9.84 10.59
C GLY A 289 -10.96 9.89 10.75
N ARG A 290 -11.56 11.02 10.35
CA ARG A 290 -13.03 11.22 10.40
C ARG A 290 -13.72 10.46 9.26
N GLY A 291 -14.81 9.76 9.58
CA GLY A 291 -15.69 9.12 8.57
C GLY A 291 -15.36 7.66 8.24
N VAL A 292 -14.32 7.06 8.84
CA VAL A 292 -14.20 5.60 8.89
C VAL A 292 -15.30 5.11 9.84
N ARG A 293 -16.33 4.45 9.29
CA ARG A 293 -17.39 3.85 10.12
C ARG A 293 -16.71 2.96 11.17
N GLN A 294 -16.88 3.32 12.44
CA GLN A 294 -16.34 2.75 13.69
C GLN A 294 -16.56 1.25 13.91
N LYS A 295 -16.89 0.45 12.89
CA LYS A 295 -17.32 -0.93 13.09
C LYS A 295 -16.19 -1.92 13.34
N ARG A 296 -14.92 -1.55 13.17
CA ARG A 296 -13.76 -2.39 13.55
C ARG A 296 -12.56 -1.51 13.89
N SER A 297 -12.18 -1.45 15.17
CA SER A 297 -10.76 -1.22 15.46
C SER A 297 -10.02 -2.43 14.90
N THR A 298 -9.12 -2.22 13.94
CA THR A 298 -8.25 -3.32 13.48
C THR A 298 -7.16 -3.48 14.53
N LEU A 299 -6.74 -4.72 14.84
CA LEU A 299 -5.59 -5.02 15.70
C LEU A 299 -4.38 -4.12 15.42
N LEU A 300 -4.11 -3.83 14.14
CA LEU A 300 -3.07 -2.90 13.72
C LEU A 300 -3.21 -1.50 14.35
N TYR A 301 -4.42 -0.93 14.38
CA TYR A 301 -4.64 0.39 14.94
C TYR A 301 -4.34 0.41 16.44
N ASP A 302 -4.78 -0.63 17.17
CA ASP A 302 -4.52 -0.74 18.61
C ASP A 302 -3.01 -0.85 18.87
N GLN A 303 -2.27 -1.64 18.06
CA GLN A 303 -0.82 -1.73 18.12
C GLN A 303 -0.12 -0.38 17.84
N LEU A 304 -0.61 0.39 16.86
CA LEU A 304 -0.08 1.70 16.54
C LEU A 304 -0.39 2.75 17.62
N GLN A 305 -1.58 2.70 18.24
CA GLN A 305 -1.91 3.56 19.38
C GLN A 305 -1.05 3.24 20.60
N GLN A 306 -0.78 1.96 20.87
CA GLN A 306 0.15 1.56 21.93
C GLN A 306 1.57 2.08 21.66
N ALA A 307 2.06 1.96 20.42
CA ALA A 307 3.34 2.54 20.00
C ALA A 307 3.40 4.06 20.23
N GLN A 308 2.35 4.79 19.85
CA GLN A 308 2.25 6.23 20.12
C GLN A 308 2.22 6.54 21.63
N ALA A 309 1.52 5.74 22.44
CA ALA A 309 1.47 5.91 23.89
C ALA A 309 2.85 5.72 24.55
N ILE A 310 3.66 4.79 24.03
CA ILE A 310 5.06 4.61 24.44
C ILE A 310 5.85 5.89 24.18
N ALA A 311 5.72 6.47 22.98
CA ALA A 311 6.42 7.70 22.62
C ALA A 311 6.00 8.91 23.47
N LYS A 312 4.70 9.05 23.76
CA LYS A 312 4.16 10.08 24.66
C LYS A 312 4.72 9.96 26.07
N THR A 313 4.65 8.75 26.64
CA THR A 313 5.18 8.46 27.99
C THR A 313 6.68 8.74 28.07
N ALA A 314 7.42 8.42 27.01
CA ALA A 314 8.86 8.64 26.92
C ALA A 314 9.26 10.06 26.46
N ARG A 315 8.30 10.97 26.21
CA ARG A 315 8.54 12.34 25.73
C ARG A 315 9.44 12.40 24.49
N ARG A 316 9.18 11.53 23.50
CA ARG A 316 9.97 11.44 22.25
C ARG A 316 9.37 12.25 21.12
N GLY A 317 10.22 12.76 20.23
CA GLY A 317 9.84 13.48 19.01
C GLY A 317 8.78 14.55 19.26
N LEU A 318 7.66 14.43 18.56
CA LEU A 318 6.48 15.31 18.64
C LEU A 318 5.93 15.50 20.07
N TRP A 319 6.23 14.58 20.99
CA TRP A 319 5.66 14.55 22.35
C TRP A 319 6.59 15.12 23.43
N GLN A 320 7.71 15.72 23.04
CA GLN A 320 8.70 16.28 23.97
C GLN A 320 8.11 17.35 24.91
N TYR A 321 7.19 18.18 24.40
CA TYR A 321 6.68 19.35 25.12
C TYR A 321 5.19 19.27 25.51
N SER A 322 4.43 18.36 24.91
CA SER A 322 2.99 18.20 25.17
C SER A 322 2.49 16.83 24.71
N ASP A 323 1.42 16.35 25.34
CA ASP A 323 0.70 15.15 24.90
C ASP A 323 -0.38 15.45 23.83
N GLN A 324 -0.63 16.75 23.61
CA GLN A 324 -1.55 17.31 22.63
C GLN A 324 -0.76 18.03 21.53
N ILE A 325 -1.15 17.80 20.28
CA ILE A 325 -0.66 18.56 19.14
C ILE A 325 -1.56 19.79 19.00
N GLU A 326 -1.00 20.98 18.69
CA GLU A 326 -1.74 22.26 18.72
C GLU A 326 -3.02 22.27 17.87
N ASP A 327 -3.08 21.45 16.82
CA ASP A 327 -4.26 21.27 15.97
C ASP A 327 -5.45 20.63 16.74
N ASP A 328 -5.18 19.82 17.76
CA ASP A 328 -6.21 19.24 18.64
C ASP A 328 -6.72 20.28 19.67
N ALA A 329 -5.95 21.34 19.95
CA ALA A 329 -6.30 22.37 20.94
C ALA A 329 -7.30 23.40 20.39
N THR A 330 -7.37 23.62 19.07
CA THR A 330 -8.45 24.42 18.46
C THR A 330 -9.80 23.70 18.51
N GLU A 331 -9.80 22.37 18.66
CA GLU A 331 -11.01 21.55 18.77
C GLU A 331 -11.65 21.58 20.19
N PHE A 332 -10.89 22.00 21.22
CA PHE A 332 -11.40 22.24 22.57
C PHE A 332 -11.60 23.74 22.85
N GLY A 333 -12.32 24.45 21.98
CA GLY A 333 -13.15 25.59 22.38
C GLY A 333 -12.49 26.78 23.06
N PHE A 334 -11.19 27.03 22.90
CA PHE A 334 -10.58 28.27 23.37
C PHE A 334 -10.67 29.37 22.31
N THR A 335 -11.90 29.84 22.03
CA THR A 335 -12.06 31.20 21.52
C THR A 335 -11.74 32.16 22.66
N GLY A 336 -10.45 32.52 22.78
CA GLY A 336 -10.01 33.59 23.64
C GLY A 336 -10.67 34.90 23.19
N ARG A 337 -11.82 35.24 23.77
CA ARG A 337 -12.28 36.62 23.81
C ARG A 337 -11.30 37.40 24.68
N LYS A 338 -10.57 38.33 24.07
CA LYS A 338 -10.51 39.72 24.53
C LYS A 338 -10.03 40.63 23.42
#